data_AF-A0A7W0GC24-F1
#
_entry.id   AF-A0A7W0GC24-F1
#
_cell.length_a   1.000
_cell.length_b   1.000
_cell.length_c   1.000
_cell.angle_alpha   90.00
_cell.angle_beta   90.00
_cell.angle_gamma   90.00
#
_symmetry.space_group_name_H-M   'P 1'
#
loop_
_entity.id
_entity.type
_entity.pdbx_description
1 polymer ?
#
loop_
_entity_poly.entity_id
_entity_poly.type
_entity_poly.pdbx_seq_one_letter_code
_entity_poly.pdbx_strand_id
1 'polypeptide(L)' 'FALLETWAQSREDGNGTTPEFVALAEQISGQQLDGFFDAWLFTGSKPPLA' A
#
# COMPACT_ATOMS: atom_id res chain seq x y z
N PHE A 1 5.58 -2.40 12.07
CA PHE A 1 6.58 -2.64 11.01
C PHE A 1 6.27 -3.84 10.10
N ALA A 2 5.35 -4.74 10.49
CA ALA A 2 5.00 -5.95 9.71
C ALA A 2 4.81 -5.75 8.20
N LEU A 3 4.08 -4.72 7.76
CA LEU A 3 3.84 -4.48 6.33
C LEU A 3 5.13 -4.36 5.51
N LEU A 4 6.08 -3.51 5.94
CA LEU A 4 7.30 -3.26 5.17
C LEU A 4 8.25 -4.46 5.22
N GLU A 5 8.34 -5.16 6.36
CA GLU A 5 9.13 -6.37 6.49
C GLU A 5 8.59 -7.49 5.60
N THR A 6 7.27 -7.73 5.62
CA THR A 6 6.62 -8.73 4.76
C THR A 6 6.72 -8.37 3.29
N TRP A 7 6.56 -7.09 2.93
CA TRP A 7 6.71 -6.65 1.55
C TRP A 7 8.13 -6.88 1.03
N ALA A 8 9.15 -6.46 1.77
CA ALA A 8 10.54 -6.63 1.38
C ALA A 8 10.92 -8.11 1.22
N GLN A 9 10.49 -8.97 2.14
CA GLN A 9 10.77 -10.42 2.08
C GLN A 9 10.03 -11.09 0.91
N SER A 10 8.78 -10.72 0.64
CA SER A 10 7.98 -11.33 -0.43
C SER A 10 8.39 -10.89 -1.84
N ARG A 11 9.15 -9.80 -1.97
CA ARG A 11 9.62 -9.23 -3.24
C ARG A 11 11.14 -9.19 -3.36
N GLU A 12 11.85 -9.98 -2.56
CA GLU A 12 13.30 -10.08 -2.63
C GLU A 12 13.74 -10.38 -4.07
N ASP A 13 14.71 -9.60 -4.55
CA ASP A 13 15.26 -9.67 -5.91
C ASP A 13 14.23 -9.52 -7.06
N GLY A 14 13.05 -8.99 -6.75
CA GLY A 14 11.93 -8.86 -7.69
C GLY A 14 11.37 -7.45 -7.80
N ASN A 15 10.41 -7.30 -8.72
CA ASN A 15 9.60 -6.09 -8.83
C ASN A 15 8.23 -6.31 -8.18
N GLY A 16 7.68 -5.24 -7.61
CA GLY A 16 6.31 -5.20 -7.11
C GLY A 16 5.53 -4.09 -7.80
N THR A 17 4.22 -4.29 -7.89
CA THR A 17 3.28 -3.29 -8.42
C THR A 17 2.53 -2.64 -7.27
N THR A 18 2.03 -1.42 -7.49
CA THR A 18 1.19 -0.73 -6.51
C THR A 18 -0.02 -1.56 -6.06
N PRO A 19 -0.80 -2.21 -6.96
CA PRO A 19 -1.93 -3.03 -6.53
C PRO A 19 -1.55 -4.17 -5.58
N GLU A 20 -0.39 -4.80 -5.79
CA GLU A 20 0.08 -5.88 -4.91
C GLU A 20 0.45 -5.36 -3.52
N PHE A 21 1.05 -4.16 -3.43
CA PHE A 21 1.34 -3.53 -2.15
C PHE A 21 0.07 -3.14 -1.38
N VAL A 22 -0.92 -2.58 -2.09
CA VAL A 22 -2.22 -2.22 -1.52
C VAL A 22 -2.91 -3.47 -0.95
N ALA A 23 -2.97 -4.56 -1.73
CA ALA A 23 -3.59 -5.81 -1.27
C ALA A 23 -2.92 -6.37 0.00
N LEU A 24 -1.58 -6.31 0.08
CA LEU A 24 -0.86 -6.74 1.29
C LEU A 24 -1.16 -5.84 2.49
N ALA A 25 -1.23 -4.53 2.29
CA ALA A 25 -1.56 -3.57 3.33
C ALA A 25 -2.98 -3.80 3.90
N GLU A 26 -3.96 -4.07 3.04
CA GLU A 26 -5.33 -4.41 3.44
C GLU A 26 -5.39 -5.75 4.17
N GLN A 27 -4.67 -6.76 3.67
CA GLN A 27 -4.61 -8.08 4.32
C GLN A 27 -4.03 -7.99 5.74
N ILE A 28 -2.94 -7.23 5.93
CA ILE A 28 -2.28 -7.09 7.23
C ILE A 28 -3.10 -6.19 8.18
N SER A 29 -3.70 -5.12 7.67
CA SER A 29 -4.49 -4.18 8.49
C SER A 29 -5.89 -4.68 8.81
N GLY A 30 -6.46 -5.56 7.97
CA GLY A 30 -7.87 -5.95 8.03
C GLY A 30 -8.84 -4.82 7.65
N GLN A 31 -8.34 -3.74 7.03
CA GLN A 31 -9.12 -2.57 6.65
C GLN A 31 -9.18 -2.45 5.12
N GLN A 32 -10.29 -1.89 4.60
CA GLN A 32 -10.33 -1.42 3.22
C GLN A 32 -9.60 -0.09 3.14
N LEU A 33 -8.50 -0.06 2.39
CA LEU A 33 -7.58 1.08 2.25
C LEU A 33 -7.64 1.71 0.85
N ASP A 34 -8.49 1.22 -0.05
CA ASP A 34 -8.69 1.78 -1.40
C ASP A 34 -8.77 3.31 -1.41
N GLY A 35 -9.64 3.91 -0.58
CA GLY A 35 -9.79 5.36 -0.51
C GLY A 35 -8.55 6.10 0.01
N PHE A 36 -7.78 5.48 0.89
CA PHE A 36 -6.51 6.03 1.35
C PHE A 36 -5.49 6.04 0.20
N PHE A 37 -5.32 4.92 -0.49
CA PHE A 37 -4.35 4.82 -1.59
C PHE A 37 -4.78 5.62 -2.82
N ASP A 38 -6.08 5.76 -3.09
CA ASP A 38 -6.59 6.62 -4.16
C ASP A 38 -6.25 8.09 -3.95
N ALA A 39 -6.49 8.59 -2.74
CA ALA A 39 -6.13 9.95 -2.37
C ALA A 39 -4.61 10.19 -2.50
N TRP A 40 -3.79 9.23 -2.06
CA TRP A 40 -2.34 9.43 -1.97
C TRP A 40 -1.55 9.08 -3.25
N LEU A 41 -1.97 8.09 -4.01
CA LEU A 41 -1.20 7.54 -5.14
C LEU A 41 -1.79 7.89 -6.51
N PHE A 42 -3.10 8.12 -6.60
CA PHE A 42 -3.80 8.27 -7.88
C PHE A 42 -4.39 9.67 -8.08
N THR A 43 -4.55 10.45 -7.02
CA THR A 43 -4.97 11.85 -7.11
C THR A 43 -3.78 12.78 -7.37
N GLY A 44 -3.89 13.66 -8.37
CA GLY A 44 -2.81 14.57 -8.80
C GLY A 44 -2.50 15.74 -7.85
N SER A 45 -3.10 15.77 -6.67
CA SER A 45 -2.90 16.79 -5.64
C SER A 45 -2.73 16.14 -4.27
N LYS A 46 -2.00 16.83 -3.38
CA LYS A 46 -1.81 16.37 -2.02
C LYS A 46 -3.18 16.26 -1.30
N PRO A 47 -3.49 15.13 -0.64
CA PRO A 47 -4.69 15.00 0.17
C PRO A 47 -4.82 16.08 1.24
N PRO A 48 -6.04 16.46 1.65
CA PRO A 48 -6.24 17.31 2.82
C PRO A 48 -5.64 16.64 4.07
N LEU A 49 -5.20 17.46 5.05
CA LEU A 49 -4.85 16.89 6.35
C LEU A 49 -6.11 16.30 6.99
N ALA A 50 -5.97 15.07 7.48
CA ALA A 50 -6.95 14.42 8.33
C ALA A 50 -6.98 15.07 9.72
#